data_AF-A0A9D9IAW9-F1
#
_entry.id   AF-A0A9D9IAW9-F1
#
_cell.length_a   1.000
_cell.length_b   1.000
_cell.length_c   1.000
_cell.angle_alpha   90.00
_cell.angle_beta   90.00
_cell.angle_gamma   90.00
#
_symmetry.space_group_name_H-M   'P 1'
#
loop_
_entity.id
_entity.type
_entity.pdbx_description
1 polymer ?
#
loop_
_entity_poly.entity_id
_entity_poly.type
_entity_poly.pdbx_seq_one_letter_code
_entity_poly.pdbx_strand_id
1 'polypeptide(L)'
;AHGSENLSSYTSSSSEIIAAASRLFDRIINPALLIRRAYLTACSVLPEDTIPDRIIQRDLFDNPEETEIMEKENEEAEKRERRFQETALSIKRKFGKNSILRGLDYEEGATARERNNQIGGHKA
;
A
#
# COMPACT_ATOMS: atom_id res chain seq x y z
N ALA A 1 -7.45 -11.01 16.29
CA ALA A 1 -6.00 -11.21 16.24
C ALA A 1 -5.31 -9.85 16.08
N HIS A 2 -4.09 -9.71 16.60
CA HIS A 2 -3.25 -8.53 16.39
C HIS A 2 -1.83 -9.01 16.08
N GLY A 3 -1.07 -8.22 15.33
CA GLY A 3 0.29 -8.55 14.96
C GLY A 3 0.96 -7.40 14.22
N SER A 4 2.25 -7.57 13.94
CA SER A 4 3.04 -6.61 13.19
C SER A 4 3.99 -7.36 12.26
N GLU A 5 4.34 -6.74 11.15
CA GLU A 5 5.31 -7.25 10.18
C GLU A 5 6.28 -6.13 9.85
N ASN A 6 7.58 -6.43 9.90
CA ASN A 6 8.61 -5.49 9.52
C ASN A 6 8.87 -5.63 8.01
N LEU A 7 9.04 -4.50 7.34
CA LEU A 7 9.48 -4.44 5.96
C LEU A 7 11.01 -4.46 5.92
N SER A 8 11.58 -4.93 4.82
CA SER A 8 13.04 -5.01 4.61
C SER A 8 13.72 -3.64 4.61
N SER A 9 12.98 -2.60 4.20
CA SER A 9 13.43 -1.22 4.12
C SER A 9 12.25 -0.28 4.30
N TYR A 10 12.54 1.00 4.53
CA TYR A 10 11.53 2.06 4.42
C TYR A 10 11.03 2.10 2.98
N THR A 11 9.70 2.07 2.82
CA THR A 11 9.06 2.00 1.50
C THR A 11 7.72 2.71 1.56
N SER A 12 7.33 3.31 0.42
CA SER A 12 6.00 3.86 0.17
C SER A 12 5.26 3.07 -0.92
N SER A 13 5.82 1.93 -1.37
CA SER A 13 5.17 1.06 -2.34
C SER A 13 3.94 0.40 -1.71
N SER A 14 2.78 0.66 -2.31
CA SER A 14 1.53 0.01 -1.95
C SER A 14 1.62 -1.49 -2.20
N SER A 15 2.34 -1.91 -3.24
CA SER A 15 2.50 -3.32 -3.59
C SER A 15 3.20 -4.10 -2.48
N GLU A 16 4.32 -3.57 -1.97
CA GLU A 16 5.05 -4.19 -0.85
C GLU A 16 4.24 -4.16 0.45
N ILE A 17 3.58 -3.03 0.75
CA ILE A 17 2.76 -2.87 1.95
C ILE A 17 1.58 -3.86 1.94
N ILE A 18 0.89 -4.00 0.81
CA ILE A 18 -0.22 -4.95 0.66
C ILE A 18 0.29 -6.39 0.80
N ALA A 19 1.40 -6.73 0.14
CA ALA A 19 1.97 -8.07 0.24
C ALA A 19 2.32 -8.43 1.70
N ALA A 20 2.95 -7.52 2.44
CA ALA A 20 3.24 -7.74 3.86
C ALA A 20 1.97 -7.80 4.72
N ALA A 21 1.00 -6.92 4.51
CA ALA A 21 -0.27 -6.94 5.23
C ALA A 21 -1.04 -8.26 4.99
N SER A 22 -1.04 -8.77 3.76
CA SER A 22 -1.64 -10.06 3.39
C SER A 22 -0.93 -11.23 4.06
N ARG A 23 0.40 -11.29 4.05
CA ARG A 23 1.16 -12.33 4.76
C ARG A 23 0.88 -12.32 6.26
N LEU A 24 0.85 -11.13 6.87
CA LEU A 24 0.50 -10.99 8.28
C LEU A 24 -0.92 -11.49 8.53
N PHE A 25 -1.88 -11.08 7.69
CA PHE A 25 -3.27 -11.48 7.80
C PHE A 25 -3.44 -12.99 7.77
N ASP A 26 -2.88 -13.67 6.76
CA ASP A 26 -2.97 -15.13 6.59
C ASP A 26 -2.37 -15.87 7.78
N ARG A 27 -1.30 -15.34 8.37
CA ARG A 27 -0.63 -15.93 9.53
C ARG A 27 -1.44 -15.80 10.82
N ILE A 28 -2.16 -14.70 11.02
CA ILE A 28 -2.78 -14.39 12.33
C ILE A 28 -4.29 -14.65 12.38
N ILE A 29 -4.95 -14.79 11.22
CA ILE A 29 -6.40 -14.92 11.17
C ILE A 29 -6.84 -16.37 11.40
N ASN A 30 -7.97 -16.54 12.08
CA ASN A 30 -8.65 -17.83 12.15
C ASN A 30 -9.68 -17.92 11.02
N PRO A 31 -9.53 -18.83 10.05
CA PRO A 31 -10.44 -18.93 8.91
C PRO A 31 -11.86 -19.36 9.30
N ALA A 32 -12.07 -19.92 10.50
CA ALA A 32 -13.40 -20.30 10.98
C ALA A 32 -14.23 -19.11 11.52
N LEU A 33 -13.64 -17.91 11.65
CA LEU A 33 -14.29 -16.74 12.24
C LEU A 33 -14.53 -15.63 11.22
N LEU A 34 -15.70 -14.98 11.30
CA LEU A 34 -16.02 -13.81 10.50
C LEU A 34 -15.29 -12.55 11.00
N ILE A 35 -14.79 -11.75 10.07
CA ILE A 35 -14.12 -10.49 10.37
C ILE A 35 -15.13 -9.35 10.34
N ARG A 36 -15.28 -8.65 11.47
CA ARG A 36 -16.14 -7.47 11.57
C ARG A 36 -15.38 -6.16 11.42
N ARG A 37 -14.08 -6.15 11.73
CA ARG A 37 -13.25 -4.94 11.74
C ARG A 37 -11.78 -5.30 11.52
N ALA A 38 -11.11 -4.51 10.71
CA ALA A 38 -9.67 -4.59 10.47
C ALA A 38 -9.04 -3.20 10.64
N TYR A 39 -7.81 -3.17 11.17
CA TYR A 39 -7.01 -1.96 11.31
C TYR A 39 -5.63 -2.21 10.70
N LEU A 40 -5.13 -1.20 9.99
CA LEU A 40 -3.77 -1.18 9.46
C LEU A 40 -3.11 0.12 9.90
N THR A 41 -1.95 0.02 10.53
CA THR A 41 -1.20 1.16 11.04
C THR A 41 0.23 1.08 10.55
N ALA A 42 0.72 2.17 9.92
CA ALA A 42 2.12 2.30 9.59
C ALA A 42 2.89 2.74 10.84
N CYS A 43 3.93 1.99 11.21
CA CYS A 43 4.83 2.29 12.32
C CYS A 43 6.17 2.82 11.78
N SER A 44 6.91 3.58 12.60
CA SER A 44 8.25 4.09 12.25
C SER A 44 8.29 4.90 10.95
N VAL A 45 7.29 5.75 10.73
CA VAL A 45 7.18 6.58 9.52
C VAL A 45 8.25 7.68 9.54
N LEU A 46 8.98 7.81 8.43
CA LEU A 46 9.97 8.86 8.21
C LEU A 46 9.59 9.73 7.00
N PRO A 47 9.90 11.04 7.03
CA PRO A 47 9.91 11.86 5.84
C PRO A 47 10.88 11.29 4.79
N GLU A 48 10.49 11.37 3.52
CA GLU A 48 11.28 10.83 2.41
C GLU A 48 12.68 11.46 2.32
N ASP A 49 12.79 12.77 2.63
CA ASP A 49 14.05 13.52 2.62
C ASP A 49 15.03 13.13 3.75
N THR A 50 14.58 12.30 4.69
CA THR A 50 15.35 11.91 5.89
C THR A 50 15.72 10.43 5.92
N ILE A 51 15.47 9.71 4.82
CA ILE A 51 15.79 8.28 4.72
C ILE A 51 17.32 8.13 4.75
N PRO A 52 17.88 7.32 5.67
CA PRO A 52 19.32 7.07 5.71
C PRO A 52 19.75 6.26 4.48
N ASP A 53 20.97 6.51 3.99
CA ASP A 53 21.54 5.75 2.89
C ASP A 53 21.55 4.26 3.20
N ARG A 54 21.02 3.46 2.27
CA ARG A 54 20.99 2.01 2.41
C ARG A 54 22.39 1.45 2.17
N ILE A 55 23.06 1.04 3.24
CA ILE A 55 24.32 0.31 3.13
C ILE A 55 23.99 -1.13 2.71
N ILE A 56 24.26 -1.46 1.46
CA ILE A 56 24.10 -2.82 0.92
C ILE A 56 25.46 -3.50 0.97
N GLN A 57 25.56 -4.61 1.69
CA GLN A 57 26.72 -5.49 1.62
C GLN A 57 26.57 -6.38 0.38
N ARG A 58 27.42 -6.17 -0.63
CA ARG A 58 27.50 -7.05 -1.80
C ARG A 58 28.33 -8.30 -1.45
N ASP A 59 27.96 -9.44 -2.01
CA ASP A 59 28.73 -10.66 -1.95
C ASP A 59 29.75 -10.73 -3.10
N LEU A 60 30.87 -11.43 -2.89
CA LEU A 60 31.90 -11.66 -3.92
C LEU A 60 31.38 -12.48 -5.11
N PHE A 61 30.26 -13.19 -4.94
CA PHE A 61 29.67 -14.09 -5.94
C PHE A 61 28.37 -13.54 -6.56
N ASP A 62 28.00 -12.30 -6.26
CA ASP A 62 26.83 -11.65 -6.87
C ASP A 62 27.07 -11.44 -8.37
N ASN A 63 26.09 -11.78 -9.22
CA ASN A 63 26.11 -11.42 -10.63
C ASN A 63 25.63 -9.95 -10.79
N PRO A 64 26.52 -8.99 -11.08
CA PRO A 64 26.16 -7.58 -11.12
C PRO A 64 25.12 -7.28 -12.19
N GLU A 65 25.19 -7.95 -13.34
CA GLU A 65 24.30 -7.67 -14.48
C GLU A 65 22.84 -8.04 -14.17
N GLU A 66 22.62 -9.19 -13.54
CA GLU A 66 21.28 -9.63 -13.13
C GLU A 66 20.69 -8.71 -12.06
N THR A 67 21.51 -8.30 -11.07
CA THR A 67 21.06 -7.37 -10.02
C THR A 67 20.68 -6.01 -10.59
N GLU A 68 21.46 -5.47 -11.52
CA GLU A 68 21.17 -4.16 -12.13
C GLU A 68 19.90 -4.17 -12.99
N ILE A 69 19.63 -5.26 -13.72
CA ILE A 69 18.40 -5.40 -14.51
C ILE A 69 17.19 -5.39 -13.57
N MET A 70 17.23 -6.21 -12.51
CA MET A 70 16.14 -6.31 -11.54
C MET A 70 15.92 -5.00 -10.77
N GLU A 71 17.00 -4.30 -10.37
CA GLU A 71 16.90 -2.99 -9.74
C GLU A 71 16.25 -1.95 -10.66
N LYS A 72 16.64 -1.91 -11.94
CA LYS A 72 16.03 -0.99 -12.92
C LYS A 72 14.55 -1.26 -13.13
N GLU A 73 14.16 -2.53 -13.27
CA GLU A 73 12.75 -2.91 -13.41
C GLU A 73 11.92 -2.50 -12.19
N ASN A 74 12.45 -2.74 -10.99
CA ASN A 74 11.82 -2.33 -9.74
C ASN A 74 11.69 -0.80 -9.65
N GLU A 75 12.76 -0.06 -9.95
CA GLU A 75 12.72 1.40 -9.96
C GLU A 75 11.68 1.96 -10.95
N GLU A 76 11.55 1.37 -12.13
CA GLU A 76 10.54 1.79 -13.12
C GLU A 76 9.12 1.51 -12.63
N ALA A 77 8.90 0.35 -12.01
CA ALA A 77 7.62 0.00 -11.41
C ALA A 77 7.26 0.97 -10.27
N GLU A 78 8.20 1.27 -9.38
CA GLU A 78 8.04 2.23 -8.29
C GLU A 78 7.76 3.65 -8.81
N LYS A 79 8.50 4.13 -9.83
CA LYS A 79 8.25 5.44 -10.45
C LYS A 79 6.85 5.51 -11.06
N ARG A 80 6.40 4.44 -11.72
CA ARG A 80 5.04 4.36 -12.28
C ARG A 80 3.99 4.40 -11.18
N GLU A 81 4.20 3.62 -10.12
CA GLU A 81 3.30 3.60 -8.97
C GLU A 81 3.22 4.98 -8.30
N ARG A 82 4.36 5.62 -8.04
CA ARG A 82 4.44 6.95 -7.45
C ARG A 82 3.65 7.98 -8.24
N ARG A 83 3.80 8.02 -9.57
CA ARG A 83 3.03 8.92 -10.45
C ARG A 83 1.53 8.70 -10.30
N PHE A 84 1.09 7.45 -10.18
CA PHE A 84 -0.32 7.13 -9.97
C PHE A 84 -0.80 7.62 -8.60
N GLN A 85 -0.04 7.39 -7.54
CA GLN A 85 -0.36 7.84 -6.18
C GLN A 85 -0.47 9.37 -6.12
N GLU A 86 0.49 10.10 -6.70
CA GLU A 86 0.49 11.56 -6.79
C GLU A 86 -0.71 12.09 -7.57
N THR A 87 -1.04 11.44 -8.69
CA THR A 87 -2.22 11.79 -9.49
C THR A 87 -3.49 11.60 -8.67
N ALA A 88 -3.66 10.46 -7.99
CA ALA A 88 -4.80 10.20 -7.14
C ALA A 88 -4.94 11.23 -6.00
N LEU A 89 -3.81 11.61 -5.38
CA LEU A 89 -3.79 12.67 -4.36
C LEU A 89 -4.21 14.03 -4.95
N SER A 90 -3.73 14.37 -6.14
CA SER A 90 -4.07 15.63 -6.81
C SER A 90 -5.57 15.74 -7.10
N ILE A 91 -6.20 14.65 -7.55
CA ILE A 91 -7.64 14.57 -7.80
C ILE A 91 -8.40 14.72 -6.48
N LYS A 92 -8.01 14.00 -5.42
CA LYS A 92 -8.64 14.11 -4.10
C LYS A 92 -8.55 15.52 -3.51
N ARG A 93 -7.43 16.22 -3.73
CA ARG A 93 -7.27 17.61 -3.29
C ARG A 93 -8.18 18.57 -4.06
N LYS A 94 -8.37 18.37 -5.36
CA LYS A 94 -9.20 19.24 -6.22
C LYS A 94 -10.70 18.99 -6.08
N PHE A 95 -11.12 17.72 -6.01
CA PHE A 95 -12.53 17.33 -6.12
C PHE A 95 -13.11 16.79 -4.80
N GLY A 96 -12.27 16.54 -3.79
CA GLY A 96 -12.68 16.04 -2.48
C GLY A 96 -12.32 14.57 -2.23
N LYS A 97 -12.47 14.12 -0.98
CA LYS A 97 -12.01 12.78 -0.52
C LYS A 97 -12.71 11.60 -1.21
N ASN A 98 -13.95 11.78 -1.68
CA ASN A 98 -14.80 10.74 -2.28
C ASN A 98 -14.77 10.73 -3.83
N SER A 99 -13.78 11.39 -4.45
CA SER A 99 -13.76 11.66 -5.91
C SER A 99 -13.27 10.51 -6.78
N ILE A 100 -12.70 9.46 -6.18
CA ILE A 100 -12.15 8.31 -6.91
C ILE A 100 -12.90 7.07 -6.48
N LEU A 101 -13.41 6.33 -7.46
CA LEU A 101 -13.95 4.98 -7.30
C LEU A 101 -13.03 4.00 -8.03
N ARG A 102 -12.85 2.82 -7.45
CA ARG A 102 -12.10 1.70 -8.02
C ARG A 102 -13.08 0.65 -8.56
N GLY A 103 -12.60 -0.26 -9.41
CA GLY A 103 -13.44 -1.34 -9.94
C GLY A 103 -14.12 -2.16 -8.85
N LEU A 104 -13.41 -2.43 -7.75
CA LEU A 104 -13.94 -3.13 -6.56
C LEU A 104 -15.12 -2.40 -5.90
N ASP A 105 -15.25 -1.09 -6.08
CA ASP A 105 -16.37 -0.31 -5.52
C ASP A 105 -17.67 -0.53 -6.31
N TYR A 106 -17.62 -1.25 -7.44
CA TYR A 106 -18.77 -1.63 -8.27
C TYR A 106 -19.17 -3.09 -8.14
N GLU A 107 -18.45 -3.90 -7.35
CA GLU A 107 -18.84 -5.29 -7.11
C GLU A 107 -20.13 -5.41 -6.28
N GLU A 108 -20.82 -6.53 -6.46
CA GLU A 108 -22.04 -6.83 -5.69
C GLU A 108 -21.72 -6.91 -4.19
N GLY A 109 -22.46 -6.14 -3.38
CA GLY A 109 -22.20 -6.00 -1.94
C GLY A 109 -21.20 -4.90 -1.58
N ALA A 110 -20.57 -4.21 -2.54
CA ALA A 110 -19.72 -3.06 -2.26
C ALA A 110 -20.56 -1.84 -1.83
N THR A 111 -20.31 -1.32 -0.63
CA THR A 111 -21.04 -0.17 -0.06
C THR A 111 -20.35 1.18 -0.28
N ALA A 112 -19.20 1.18 -0.94
CA ALA A 112 -18.35 2.37 -1.08
C ALA A 112 -19.08 3.53 -1.77
N ARG A 113 -19.84 3.25 -2.85
CA ARG A 113 -20.61 4.27 -3.58
C ARG A 113 -21.74 4.87 -2.75
N GLU A 114 -22.52 4.02 -2.10
CA GLU A 114 -23.62 4.46 -1.24
C GLU A 114 -23.11 5.29 -0.07
N ARG A 115 -22.04 4.83 0.59
CA ARG A 115 -21.39 5.55 1.69
C ARG A 115 -20.80 6.89 1.24
N ASN A 116 -20.23 6.95 0.05
CA ASN A 116 -19.67 8.19 -0.49
C ASN A 116 -20.73 9.25 -0.77
N ASN A 117 -21.98 8.84 -1.01
CA ASN A 117 -23.16 9.69 -1.18
C ASN A 117 -23.90 9.97 0.14
N GLN A 118 -23.31 9.68 1.30
CA GLN A 118 -23.90 9.98 2.61
C GLN A 118 -23.10 11.05 3.35
N ILE A 119 -23.79 12.00 3.95
CA ILE A 119 -23.22 12.99 4.88
C ILE A 119 -23.84 12.73 6.26
N GLY A 120 -23.03 12.33 7.23
CA GLY A 120 -23.49 12.07 8.61
C GLY A 120 -24.48 10.89 8.75
N GLY A 121 -24.50 9.95 7.79
CA GLY A 121 -25.42 8.81 7.78
C GLY A 121 -26.75 9.08 7.07
N HIS A 122 -26.97 10.31 6.59
CA HIS A 122 -28.10 10.66 5.73
C HIS A 122 -27.64 10.74 4.28
N LYS A 123 -28.53 10.43 3.34
CA LYS A 123 -28.26 10.63 1.90
C LYS A 123 -27.98 12.11 1.67
N ALA A 124 -26.85 12.40 1.03
CA ALA A 124 -26.42 13.72 0.61
C ALA A 124 -27.31 14.25 -0.53
#